data_AF-A0A952C5U1-F1
#
_entry.id   AF-A0A952C5U1-F1
#
_cell.length_a   1.000
_cell.length_b   1.000
_cell.length_c   1.000
_cell.angle_alpha   90.00
_cell.angle_beta   90.00
_cell.angle_gamma   90.00
#
_symmetry.space_group_name_H-M   'P 1'
#
loop_
_entity.id
_entity.type
_entity.pdbx_description
1 polymer ?
#
loop_
_entity_poly.entity_id
_entity_poly.type
_entity_poly.pdbx_seq_one_letter_code
_entity_poly.pdbx_strand_id
1 'polypeptide(L)'
;ALIVGGLGGLLGSWVFVWGLVGTDFYAVVAAIMRSDSVVVGRLLHYLIGLLIGCSFALLFEQEDQDAGSGLIYGMGYGLFWWIIGPLILLPWLTGSDARPYWTVEAIQRVVPSFAGHILYGALVGWFCGLASRLWQLLFVDSDPLNRMAEGAGPRGLRAILMGQAGGIAGGLLFTIVMVGIGALPRVGSLIGTQSPVAGFLVHLVISVLIGTSYGLLFYRKASSYAAEIGLGLVYGWFWWVLGAVTLFPLLLRQPVDWSLAGVTSIYPSLVGHLLYGAGLAVFYQFLARRYDDELGDGRRWGRQRSRGSDIAMARPRVLPAVWLTIVIPGIVVPLLLAWGGR
;
A
#
# COMPACT_ATOMS: atom_id res chain seq x y z
N ALA A 1 12.54 5.62 17.30
CA ALA A 1 11.63 4.63 16.71
C ALA A 1 10.40 4.22 17.55
N LEU A 2 10.56 3.67 18.75
CA LEU A 2 9.51 2.88 19.44
C LEU A 2 8.14 3.57 19.61
N ILE A 3 8.12 4.85 20.04
CA ILE A 3 6.86 5.58 20.23
C ILE A 3 6.10 5.70 18.90
N VAL A 4 6.79 6.11 17.84
CA VAL A 4 6.21 6.27 16.49
C VAL A 4 5.72 4.91 15.97
N GLY A 5 6.54 3.86 16.12
CA GLY A 5 6.17 2.51 15.73
C GLY A 5 4.95 1.99 16.47
N GLY A 6 4.93 2.13 17.80
CA GLY A 6 3.80 1.70 18.64
C GLY A 6 2.51 2.45 18.31
N LEU A 7 2.56 3.77 18.10
CA LEU A 7 1.41 4.55 17.65
C LEU A 7 0.94 4.13 16.25
N GLY A 8 1.87 3.92 15.32
CA GLY A 8 1.57 3.37 13.99
C GLY A 8 0.89 2.01 14.09
N GLY A 9 1.36 1.14 15.00
CA GLY A 9 0.77 -0.16 15.27
C GLY A 9 -0.66 -0.09 15.79
N LEU A 10 -0.93 0.81 16.74
CA LEU A 10 -2.29 1.05 17.25
C LEU A 10 -3.23 1.57 16.15
N LEU A 11 -2.76 2.53 15.34
CA LEU A 11 -3.51 3.05 14.19
C LEU A 11 -3.78 1.95 13.16
N GLY A 12 -2.78 1.13 12.85
CA GLY A 12 -2.91 -0.06 12.00
C GLY A 12 -3.97 -1.02 12.51
N SER A 13 -3.99 -1.32 13.81
CA SER A 13 -4.94 -2.27 14.41
C SER A 13 -6.39 -1.84 14.25
N TRP A 14 -6.66 -0.54 14.15
CA TRP A 14 -8.01 -0.01 13.93
C TRP A 14 -8.59 -0.39 12.56
N VAL A 15 -7.75 -0.61 11.54
CA VAL A 15 -8.20 -0.98 10.19
C VAL A 15 -9.02 -2.27 10.16
N PHE A 16 -8.72 -3.20 11.06
CA PHE A 16 -9.44 -4.47 11.18
C PHE A 16 -10.93 -4.29 11.54
N VAL A 17 -11.32 -3.12 12.06
CA VAL A 17 -12.73 -2.79 12.32
C VAL A 17 -13.55 -2.70 11.02
N TRP A 18 -12.96 -2.41 9.87
CA TRP A 18 -13.75 -2.22 8.65
C TRP A 18 -14.33 -3.52 8.08
N GLY A 19 -13.52 -4.56 7.93
CA GLY A 19 -13.96 -5.79 7.27
C GLY A 19 -14.16 -7.00 8.18
N LEU A 20 -13.85 -6.89 9.48
CA LEU A 20 -14.03 -8.00 10.44
C LEU A 20 -15.10 -7.74 11.50
N VAL A 21 -15.82 -6.61 11.42
CA VAL A 21 -17.02 -6.41 12.25
C VAL A 21 -18.08 -7.44 11.88
N GLY A 22 -18.53 -8.20 12.89
CA GLY A 22 -19.48 -9.30 12.70
C GLY A 22 -18.83 -10.67 12.44
N THR A 23 -17.50 -10.75 12.43
CA THR A 23 -16.76 -12.02 12.43
C THR A 23 -16.31 -12.40 13.84
N ASP A 24 -15.98 -13.68 14.05
CA ASP A 24 -15.42 -14.19 15.31
C ASP A 24 -13.94 -13.79 15.53
N PHE A 25 -13.41 -12.81 14.78
CA PHE A 25 -12.00 -12.43 14.84
C PHE A 25 -11.51 -12.15 16.26
N TYR A 26 -12.21 -11.31 17.03
CA TYR A 26 -11.79 -11.01 18.41
C TYR A 26 -11.96 -12.21 19.34
N ALA A 27 -12.90 -13.11 19.10
CA ALA A 27 -13.03 -14.34 19.88
C ALA A 27 -11.85 -15.28 19.61
N VAL A 28 -11.44 -15.43 18.35
CA VAL A 28 -10.26 -16.19 17.95
C VAL A 28 -8.98 -15.63 18.57
N VAL A 29 -8.83 -14.30 18.62
CA VAL A 29 -7.70 -13.65 19.31
C VAL A 29 -7.78 -13.90 20.83
N ALA A 30 -8.96 -13.80 21.44
CA ALA A 30 -9.14 -14.05 22.88
C ALA A 30 -8.79 -15.49 23.29
N ALA A 31 -8.99 -16.46 22.39
CA ALA A 31 -8.65 -17.87 22.61
C ALA A 31 -7.15 -18.10 22.90
N ILE A 32 -6.25 -17.21 22.46
CA ILE A 32 -4.83 -17.24 22.82
C ILE A 32 -4.64 -17.19 24.34
N MET A 33 -5.49 -16.44 25.04
CA MET A 33 -5.51 -16.33 26.50
C MET A 33 -6.53 -17.26 27.16
N ARG A 34 -7.05 -18.25 26.41
CA ARG A 34 -8.12 -19.17 26.86
C ARG A 34 -9.35 -18.42 27.40
N SER A 35 -9.72 -17.33 26.73
CA SER A 35 -10.84 -16.48 27.10
C SER A 35 -11.83 -16.38 25.94
N ASP A 36 -13.12 -16.37 26.26
CA ASP A 36 -14.21 -16.11 25.31
C ASP A 36 -14.63 -14.62 25.30
N SER A 37 -13.91 -13.77 26.04
CA SER A 37 -14.24 -12.35 26.18
C SER A 37 -13.79 -11.55 24.97
N VAL A 38 -14.75 -10.94 24.26
CA VAL A 38 -14.49 -10.01 23.15
C VAL A 38 -13.62 -8.83 23.60
N VAL A 39 -13.74 -8.39 24.86
CA VAL A 39 -12.91 -7.29 25.41
C VAL A 39 -11.45 -7.73 25.52
N VAL A 40 -11.20 -8.95 26.02
CA VAL A 40 -9.85 -9.52 26.08
C VAL A 40 -9.25 -9.64 24.68
N GLY A 41 -10.03 -10.15 23.72
CA GLY A 41 -9.62 -10.26 22.32
C GLY A 41 -9.25 -8.91 21.68
N ARG A 42 -10.04 -7.86 21.94
CA ARG A 42 -9.74 -6.50 21.45
C ARG A 42 -8.46 -5.96 22.07
N LEU A 43 -8.32 -6.03 23.41
CA LEU A 43 -7.13 -5.53 24.10
C LEU A 43 -5.86 -6.26 23.62
N LEU A 44 -5.95 -7.58 23.46
CA LEU A 44 -4.83 -8.38 22.97
C LEU A 44 -4.49 -8.04 21.51
N HIS A 45 -5.48 -7.82 20.64
CA HIS A 45 -5.25 -7.38 19.26
C HIS A 45 -4.50 -6.04 19.19
N TYR A 46 -4.89 -5.06 20.00
CA TYR A 46 -4.19 -3.77 20.06
C TYR A 46 -2.79 -3.89 20.67
N LEU A 47 -2.61 -4.76 21.68
CA LEU A 47 -1.28 -5.03 22.26
C LEU A 47 -0.35 -5.69 21.24
N ILE A 48 -0.81 -6.71 20.52
CA ILE A 48 -0.06 -7.37 19.44
C ILE A 48 0.28 -6.33 18.37
N GLY A 49 -0.70 -5.52 17.94
CA GLY A 49 -0.49 -4.45 16.97
C GLY A 49 0.55 -3.42 17.42
N LEU A 50 0.56 -3.03 18.69
CA LEU A 50 1.58 -2.15 19.26
C LEU A 50 2.98 -2.79 19.18
N LEU A 51 3.11 -4.07 19.55
CA LEU A 51 4.38 -4.79 19.50
C LEU A 51 4.89 -4.93 18.07
N ILE A 52 4.00 -5.27 17.13
CA ILE A 52 4.31 -5.38 15.70
C ILE A 52 4.75 -4.02 15.13
N GLY A 53 4.08 -2.93 15.51
CA GLY A 53 4.46 -1.58 15.09
C GLY A 53 5.82 -1.15 15.65
N CYS A 54 6.10 -1.46 16.92
CA CYS A 54 7.42 -1.26 17.52
C CYS A 54 8.51 -2.05 16.77
N SER A 55 8.26 -3.33 16.45
CA SER A 55 9.24 -4.13 15.71
C SER A 55 9.45 -3.66 14.29
N PHE A 56 8.41 -3.15 13.61
CA PHE A 56 8.59 -2.49 12.31
C PHE A 56 9.55 -1.31 12.45
N ALA A 57 9.29 -0.40 13.39
CA ALA A 57 10.12 0.78 13.57
C ALA A 57 11.57 0.45 13.92
N LEU A 58 11.84 -0.65 14.64
CA LEU A 58 13.20 -1.12 14.94
C LEU A 58 13.90 -1.75 13.73
N LEU A 59 13.20 -2.63 13.00
CA LEU A 59 13.77 -3.34 11.85
C LEU A 59 14.12 -2.39 10.70
N PHE A 60 13.36 -1.31 10.57
CA PHE A 60 13.45 -0.39 9.45
C PHE A 60 13.97 1.00 9.84
N GLU A 61 14.47 1.21 11.07
CA GLU A 61 14.99 2.52 11.53
C GLU A 61 16.17 3.04 10.71
N GLN A 62 17.00 2.13 10.18
CA GLN A 62 18.23 2.47 9.45
C GLN A 62 18.02 2.70 7.95
N GLU A 63 16.85 2.32 7.41
CA GLU A 63 16.52 2.71 6.05
C GLU A 63 16.02 4.16 6.09
N ASP A 64 16.47 5.01 5.16
CA ASP A 64 15.95 6.38 4.96
C ASP A 64 14.45 6.32 4.58
N GLN A 65 13.57 6.03 5.56
CA GLN A 65 12.16 5.78 5.33
C GLN A 65 11.43 7.11 5.22
N ASP A 66 11.12 7.50 3.99
CA ASP A 66 10.05 8.45 3.73
C ASP A 66 8.67 7.73 3.69
N ALA A 67 7.59 8.50 3.64
CA ALA A 67 6.22 7.97 3.66
C ALA A 67 5.92 6.97 2.53
N GLY A 68 6.48 7.14 1.32
CA GLY A 68 6.23 6.23 0.21
C GLY A 68 6.98 4.91 0.36
N SER A 69 8.24 4.95 0.81
CA SER A 69 9.05 3.74 1.00
C SER A 69 8.51 2.98 2.20
N GLY A 70 8.19 3.70 3.27
CA GLY A 70 7.49 3.18 4.43
C GLY A 70 6.18 2.47 4.04
N LEU A 71 5.35 3.05 3.18
CA LEU A 71 4.12 2.39 2.68
C LEU A 71 4.42 1.00 2.08
N ILE A 72 5.43 0.91 1.21
CA ILE A 72 5.80 -0.33 0.51
C ILE A 72 6.35 -1.37 1.47
N TYR A 73 7.34 -0.98 2.28
CA TYR A 73 7.93 -1.87 3.29
C TYR A 73 6.86 -2.32 4.29
N GLY A 74 5.97 -1.40 4.66
CA GLY A 74 4.79 -1.66 5.45
C GLY A 74 3.88 -2.72 4.83
N MET A 75 3.54 -2.61 3.55
CA MET A 75 2.73 -3.63 2.85
C MET A 75 3.41 -5.00 2.85
N GLY A 76 4.72 -5.06 2.58
CA GLY A 76 5.49 -6.30 2.66
C GLY A 76 5.55 -6.87 4.08
N TYR A 77 5.64 -6.01 5.09
CA TYR A 77 5.62 -6.41 6.50
C TYR A 77 4.24 -6.89 6.96
N GLY A 78 3.17 -6.26 6.46
CA GLY A 78 1.80 -6.71 6.65
C GLY A 78 1.58 -8.09 6.03
N LEU A 79 2.05 -8.30 4.80
CA LEU A 79 2.01 -9.61 4.14
C LEU A 79 2.79 -10.67 4.95
N PHE A 80 3.98 -10.31 5.45
CA PHE A 80 4.75 -11.19 6.33
C PHE A 80 3.94 -11.59 7.57
N TRP A 81 3.30 -10.64 8.26
CA TRP A 81 2.48 -10.95 9.44
C TRP A 81 1.18 -11.69 9.11
N TRP A 82 0.62 -11.51 7.91
CA TRP A 82 -0.51 -12.31 7.46
C TRP A 82 -0.11 -13.78 7.24
N ILE A 83 1.13 -14.05 6.81
CA ILE A 83 1.62 -15.43 6.70
C ILE A 83 1.95 -15.96 8.10
N ILE A 84 2.74 -15.24 8.89
CA ILE A 84 3.25 -15.74 10.18
C ILE A 84 2.16 -15.80 11.25
N GLY A 85 1.31 -14.77 11.36
CA GLY A 85 0.32 -14.64 12.42
C GLY A 85 -0.73 -15.75 12.37
N PRO A 86 -1.68 -15.71 11.43
CA PRO A 86 -2.80 -16.65 11.41
C PRO A 86 -2.44 -18.05 10.89
N LEU A 87 -1.40 -18.26 10.05
CA LEU A 87 -1.05 -19.60 9.56
C LEU A 87 -0.05 -20.37 10.44
N ILE A 88 0.73 -19.68 11.28
CA ILE A 88 1.79 -20.31 12.07
C ILE A 88 1.61 -20.06 13.56
N LEU A 89 1.60 -18.79 13.99
CA LEU A 89 1.58 -18.45 15.42
C LEU A 89 0.25 -18.76 16.07
N LEU A 90 -0.87 -18.39 15.44
CA LEU A 90 -2.19 -18.57 16.02
C LEU A 90 -2.50 -20.06 16.31
N PRO A 91 -2.37 -21.01 15.36
CA PRO A 91 -2.59 -22.43 15.64
C PRO A 91 -1.70 -22.98 16.76
N TRP A 92 -0.44 -22.52 16.80
CA TRP A 92 0.51 -22.92 17.83
C TRP A 92 0.11 -22.39 19.22
N LEU A 93 -0.27 -21.12 19.30
CA LEU A 93 -0.65 -20.45 20.55
C LEU A 93 -1.99 -20.92 21.11
N THR A 94 -2.94 -21.31 20.25
CA THR A 94 -4.24 -21.84 20.68
C THR A 94 -4.20 -23.34 20.98
N GLY A 95 -3.03 -24.00 20.85
CA GLY A 95 -2.86 -25.41 21.18
C GLY A 95 -3.62 -26.37 20.27
N SER A 96 -3.90 -25.98 19.02
CA SER A 96 -4.41 -26.93 18.04
C SER A 96 -3.31 -27.94 17.69
N ASP A 97 -3.61 -29.24 17.74
CA ASP A 97 -2.71 -30.35 17.32
C ASP A 97 -2.28 -30.29 15.83
N ALA A 98 -2.73 -29.24 15.13
CA ALA A 98 -2.45 -28.90 13.77
C ALA A 98 -1.03 -28.36 13.61
N ARG A 99 -0.14 -29.19 13.06
CA ARG A 99 1.08 -28.73 12.38
C ARG A 99 0.72 -27.59 11.39
N PRO A 100 1.63 -26.68 11.04
CA PRO A 100 1.35 -25.67 10.02
C PRO A 100 0.93 -26.35 8.71
N TYR A 101 -0.37 -26.31 8.43
CA TYR A 101 -0.95 -26.87 7.23
C TYR A 101 -0.87 -25.79 6.15
N TRP A 102 0.14 -25.91 5.29
CA TRP A 102 0.23 -25.14 4.05
C TRP A 102 -0.74 -25.72 3.00
N THR A 103 -1.99 -25.97 3.39
CA THR A 103 -3.04 -26.46 2.49
C THR A 103 -3.86 -25.30 1.95
N VAL A 104 -4.51 -25.52 0.81
CA VAL A 104 -5.35 -24.50 0.17
C VAL A 104 -6.48 -24.09 1.12
N GLU A 105 -7.07 -25.02 1.85
CA GLU A 105 -8.17 -24.77 2.79
C GLU A 105 -7.72 -23.90 3.97
N ALA A 106 -6.51 -24.12 4.49
CA ALA A 106 -5.95 -23.31 5.56
C ALA A 106 -5.71 -21.87 5.10
N ILE A 107 -5.17 -21.68 3.90
CA ILE A 107 -4.98 -20.35 3.31
C ILE A 107 -6.34 -19.67 3.06
N GLN A 108 -7.33 -20.40 2.53
CA GLN A 108 -8.70 -19.90 2.29
C GLN A 108 -9.37 -19.38 3.56
N ARG A 109 -9.16 -20.02 4.71
CA ARG A 109 -9.72 -19.58 6.00
C ARG A 109 -9.18 -18.25 6.50
N VAL A 110 -7.94 -17.90 6.15
CA VAL A 110 -7.28 -16.68 6.65
C VAL A 110 -7.36 -15.51 5.67
N VAL A 111 -7.92 -15.73 4.47
CA VAL A 111 -8.19 -14.68 3.45
C VAL A 111 -8.93 -13.48 4.02
N PRO A 112 -9.96 -13.62 4.87
CA PRO A 112 -10.66 -12.46 5.41
C PRO A 112 -9.76 -11.45 6.13
N SER A 113 -8.66 -11.93 6.72
CA SER A 113 -7.69 -11.07 7.41
C SER A 113 -6.63 -10.47 6.49
N PHE A 114 -6.52 -10.92 5.23
CA PHE A 114 -5.48 -10.49 4.29
C PHE A 114 -5.50 -8.98 4.04
N ALA A 115 -6.65 -8.45 3.64
CA ALA A 115 -6.82 -7.02 3.40
C ALA A 115 -6.48 -6.21 4.66
N GLY A 116 -6.93 -6.68 5.82
CA GLY A 116 -6.61 -6.08 7.13
C GLY A 116 -5.11 -6.00 7.39
N HIS A 117 -4.35 -7.07 7.15
CA HIS A 117 -2.90 -7.07 7.36
C HIS A 117 -2.14 -6.22 6.35
N ILE A 118 -2.54 -6.22 5.07
CA ILE A 118 -1.91 -5.36 4.06
C ILE A 118 -2.12 -3.89 4.40
N LEU A 119 -3.36 -3.51 4.74
CA LEU A 119 -3.68 -2.13 5.11
C LEU A 119 -3.06 -1.73 6.46
N TYR A 120 -3.00 -2.65 7.43
CA TYR A 120 -2.29 -2.46 8.70
C TYR A 120 -0.83 -2.12 8.43
N GLY A 121 -0.14 -2.96 7.66
CA GLY A 121 1.28 -2.79 7.39
C GLY A 121 1.53 -1.50 6.61
N ALA A 122 0.73 -1.25 5.57
CA ALA A 122 0.76 0.00 4.80
C ALA A 122 0.62 1.24 5.70
N LEU A 123 -0.34 1.22 6.65
CA LEU A 123 -0.60 2.34 7.55
C LEU A 123 0.55 2.54 8.55
N VAL A 124 1.08 1.47 9.15
CA VAL A 124 2.26 1.52 10.04
C VAL A 124 3.44 2.14 9.32
N GLY A 125 3.78 1.60 8.14
CA GLY A 125 4.94 2.05 7.38
C GLY A 125 4.79 3.47 6.86
N TRP A 126 3.62 3.84 6.33
CA TRP A 126 3.31 5.20 5.92
C TRP A 126 3.42 6.19 7.09
N PHE A 127 2.87 5.84 8.26
CA PHE A 127 2.91 6.68 9.45
C PHE A 127 4.33 6.89 9.97
N CYS A 128 5.13 5.81 10.06
CA CYS A 128 6.54 5.90 10.42
C CYS A 128 7.32 6.78 9.44
N GLY A 129 7.14 6.57 8.13
CA GLY A 129 7.82 7.37 7.11
C GLY A 129 7.37 8.84 7.09
N LEU A 130 6.10 9.12 7.41
CA LEU A 130 5.59 10.48 7.56
C LEU A 130 6.21 11.17 8.78
N ALA A 131 6.27 10.48 9.93
CA ALA A 131 6.90 11.00 11.14
C ALA A 131 8.39 11.29 10.91
N SER A 132 9.12 10.39 10.24
CA SER A 132 10.51 10.61 9.83
C SER A 132 10.65 11.82 8.92
N ARG A 133 9.75 12.01 7.95
CA ARG A 133 9.78 13.17 7.06
C ARG A 133 9.50 14.48 7.79
N LEU A 134 8.53 14.48 8.71
CA LEU A 134 8.23 15.65 9.55
C LEU A 134 9.42 16.00 10.45
N TRP A 135 10.06 15.00 11.04
CA TRP A 135 11.27 15.20 11.84
C TRP A 135 12.40 15.83 11.01
N GLN A 136 12.68 15.29 9.83
CA GLN A 136 13.67 15.85 8.91
C GLN A 136 13.33 17.29 8.53
N LEU A 137 12.07 17.58 8.17
CA LEU A 137 11.65 18.93 7.78
C LEU A 137 11.82 19.94 8.91
N LEU A 138 11.37 19.59 10.12
CA LEU A 138 11.35 20.51 11.26
C LEU A 138 12.73 20.72 11.88
N PHE A 139 13.58 19.69 11.89
CA PHE A 139 14.83 19.72 12.66
C PHE A 139 16.11 19.65 11.82
N VAL A 140 16.05 19.17 10.56
CA VAL A 140 17.24 18.98 9.70
C VAL A 140 17.22 19.93 8.52
N ASP A 141 16.19 19.89 7.67
CA ASP A 141 16.07 20.70 6.44
C ASP A 141 15.88 22.20 6.76
N SER A 142 15.49 22.54 7.99
CA SER A 142 15.34 23.92 8.49
C SER A 142 16.69 24.59 8.81
N ASP A 143 17.79 23.82 8.86
CA ASP A 143 19.14 24.34 9.06
C ASP A 143 19.58 25.19 7.84
N PRO A 144 19.94 26.48 8.04
CA PRO A 144 20.42 27.36 6.97
C PRO A 144 21.63 26.79 6.21
N LEU A 145 22.46 25.95 6.85
CA LEU A 145 23.66 25.39 6.27
C LEU A 145 23.38 24.20 5.33
N ASN A 146 22.24 23.51 5.49
CA ASN A 146 21.89 22.31 4.73
C ASN A 146 20.75 22.55 3.71
N ARG A 147 20.40 23.81 3.46
CA ARG A 147 19.28 24.16 2.58
C ARG A 147 19.58 23.76 1.13
N MET A 148 18.72 22.90 0.56
CA MET A 148 18.81 22.52 -0.85
C MET A 148 18.60 23.73 -1.78
N ALA A 149 19.26 23.71 -2.94
CA ALA A 149 19.15 24.76 -3.96
C ALA A 149 17.72 24.97 -4.48
N GLU A 150 16.89 23.92 -4.47
CA GLU A 150 15.48 24.00 -4.84
C GLU A 150 14.57 23.84 -3.61
N GLY A 151 13.69 24.83 -3.40
CA GLY A 151 12.74 24.84 -2.28
C GLY A 151 11.74 23.68 -2.32
N ALA A 152 11.09 23.40 -1.19
CA ALA A 152 10.09 22.33 -1.10
C ALA A 152 8.84 22.61 -1.97
N GLY A 153 8.47 23.88 -2.15
CA GLY A 153 7.28 24.29 -2.91
C GLY A 153 7.31 23.89 -4.39
N PRO A 154 8.30 24.34 -5.19
CA PRO A 154 8.41 23.96 -6.61
C PRO A 154 8.50 22.45 -6.83
N ARG A 155 9.25 21.74 -5.96
CA ARG A 155 9.33 20.27 -5.99
C ARG A 155 7.98 19.61 -5.75
N GLY A 156 7.24 20.06 -4.74
CA GLY A 156 5.91 19.54 -4.42
C GLY A 156 4.91 19.80 -5.54
N LEU A 157 4.87 21.02 -6.08
CA LEU A 157 3.99 21.35 -7.21
C LEU A 157 4.29 20.48 -8.44
N ARG A 158 5.57 20.30 -8.77
CA ARG A 158 5.99 19.44 -9.88
C ARG A 158 5.57 17.98 -9.66
N ALA A 159 5.78 17.46 -8.45
CA ALA A 159 5.35 16.12 -8.06
C ALA A 159 3.84 15.93 -8.26
N ILE A 160 3.05 16.92 -7.81
CA ILE A 160 1.59 16.94 -7.97
C ILE A 160 1.21 16.91 -9.45
N LEU A 161 1.74 17.83 -10.27
CA LEU A 161 1.37 17.95 -11.68
C LEU A 161 1.74 16.70 -12.49
N MET A 162 2.96 16.17 -12.29
CA MET A 162 3.38 14.92 -12.93
C MET A 162 2.52 13.74 -12.47
N GLY A 163 2.18 13.71 -11.18
CA GLY A 163 1.29 12.71 -10.60
C GLY A 163 -0.12 12.76 -11.19
N GLN A 164 -0.71 13.94 -11.33
CA GLN A 164 -2.03 14.13 -11.96
C GLN A 164 -2.02 13.70 -13.42
N ALA A 165 -1.01 14.11 -14.18
CA ALA A 165 -0.88 13.74 -15.58
C ALA A 165 -0.74 12.21 -15.76
N GLY A 166 0.07 11.57 -14.92
CA GLY A 166 0.13 10.11 -14.88
C GLY A 166 -1.18 9.48 -14.41
N GLY A 167 -1.88 10.08 -13.46
CA GLY A 167 -3.17 9.62 -12.96
C GLY A 167 -4.22 9.59 -14.08
N ILE A 168 -4.25 10.62 -14.94
CA ILE A 168 -5.10 10.65 -16.13
C ILE A 168 -4.71 9.50 -17.07
N ALA A 169 -3.43 9.32 -17.39
CA ALA A 169 -2.96 8.25 -18.27
C ALA A 169 -3.35 6.85 -17.75
N GLY A 170 -3.08 6.57 -16.47
CA GLY A 170 -3.49 5.33 -15.82
C GLY A 170 -5.02 5.17 -15.76
N GLY A 171 -5.75 6.25 -15.47
CA GLY A 171 -7.21 6.26 -15.38
C GLY A 171 -7.88 5.90 -16.70
N LEU A 172 -7.33 6.38 -17.82
CA LEU A 172 -7.79 6.02 -19.16
C LEU A 172 -7.54 4.54 -19.48
N LEU A 173 -6.38 3.99 -19.12
CA LEU A 173 -6.11 2.56 -19.27
C LEU A 173 -7.07 1.71 -18.43
N PHE A 174 -7.34 2.12 -17.19
CA PHE A 174 -8.28 1.42 -16.32
C PHE A 174 -9.72 1.51 -16.88
N THR A 175 -10.08 2.61 -17.52
CA THR A 175 -11.40 2.75 -18.16
C THR A 175 -11.66 1.63 -19.18
N ILE A 176 -10.65 1.19 -19.93
CA ILE A 176 -10.77 0.07 -20.89
C ILE A 176 -11.26 -1.20 -20.16
N VAL A 177 -10.67 -1.51 -19.01
CA VAL A 177 -11.08 -2.66 -18.19
C VAL A 177 -12.48 -2.46 -17.61
N MET A 178 -12.77 -1.26 -17.10
CA MET A 178 -14.08 -0.95 -16.51
C MET A 178 -15.24 -1.06 -17.50
N VAL A 179 -15.02 -0.69 -18.76
CA VAL A 179 -15.99 -0.91 -19.83
C VAL A 179 -16.22 -2.40 -20.04
N GLY A 180 -15.14 -3.19 -20.11
CA GLY A 180 -15.20 -4.65 -20.29
C GLY A 180 -15.94 -5.38 -19.18
N ILE A 181 -15.83 -4.92 -17.92
CA ILE A 181 -16.51 -5.54 -16.76
C ILE A 181 -17.79 -4.82 -16.33
N GLY A 182 -18.22 -3.78 -17.07
CA GLY A 182 -19.43 -3.03 -16.75
C GLY A 182 -19.39 -2.23 -15.43
N ALA A 183 -18.22 -1.79 -14.98
CA ALA A 183 -18.04 -1.14 -13.67
C ALA A 183 -18.42 0.35 -13.63
N LEU A 184 -18.52 1.03 -14.77
CA LEU A 184 -18.73 2.49 -14.83
C LEU A 184 -20.03 2.96 -14.15
N PRO A 185 -21.21 2.36 -14.39
CA PRO A 185 -22.44 2.72 -13.67
C PRO A 185 -22.28 2.59 -12.14
N ARG A 186 -21.59 1.54 -11.69
CA ARG A 186 -21.34 1.32 -10.26
C ARG A 186 -20.49 2.45 -9.68
N VAL A 187 -19.47 2.92 -10.38
CA VAL A 187 -18.70 4.11 -9.94
C VAL A 187 -19.55 5.38 -9.95
N GLY A 188 -20.42 5.55 -10.95
CA GLY A 188 -21.39 6.65 -11.01
C GLY A 188 -22.35 6.71 -9.82
N SER A 189 -22.58 5.56 -9.16
CA SER A 189 -23.46 5.49 -7.98
C SER A 189 -22.87 6.18 -6.75
N LEU A 190 -21.56 6.45 -6.71
CA LEU A 190 -20.93 7.27 -5.67
C LEU A 190 -21.53 8.69 -5.58
N ILE A 191 -22.07 9.19 -6.70
CA ILE A 191 -22.75 10.49 -6.77
C ILE A 191 -24.26 10.32 -7.03
N GLY A 192 -24.82 9.13 -6.77
CA GLY A 192 -26.25 8.85 -6.89
C GLY A 192 -26.76 8.65 -8.33
N THR A 193 -25.90 8.35 -9.29
CA THR A 193 -26.29 8.16 -10.71
C THR A 193 -25.98 6.75 -11.21
N GLN A 194 -26.64 6.31 -12.29
CA GLN A 194 -26.31 5.06 -13.00
C GLN A 194 -25.72 5.31 -14.40
N SER A 195 -25.38 6.57 -14.71
CA SER A 195 -24.84 6.93 -16.03
C SER A 195 -23.39 6.45 -16.16
N PRO A 196 -23.05 5.65 -17.19
CA PRO A 196 -21.67 5.25 -17.45
C PRO A 196 -20.74 6.44 -17.67
N VAL A 197 -21.25 7.51 -18.30
CA VAL A 197 -20.47 8.75 -18.55
C VAL A 197 -20.18 9.47 -17.24
N ALA A 198 -21.17 9.60 -16.35
CA ALA A 198 -20.96 10.18 -15.03
C ALA A 198 -19.95 9.36 -14.22
N GLY A 199 -20.06 8.02 -14.27
CA GLY A 199 -19.10 7.12 -13.64
C GLY A 199 -17.67 7.26 -14.17
N PHE A 200 -17.52 7.46 -15.48
CA PHE A 200 -16.21 7.74 -16.10
C PHE A 200 -15.60 9.05 -15.58
N LEU A 201 -16.40 10.12 -15.47
CA LEU A 201 -15.91 11.41 -14.96
C LEU A 201 -15.49 11.31 -13.48
N VAL A 202 -16.31 10.65 -12.66
CA VAL A 202 -15.97 10.37 -11.25
C VAL A 202 -14.68 9.56 -11.15
N HIS A 203 -14.53 8.53 -11.99
CA HIS A 203 -13.31 7.74 -12.07
C HIS A 203 -12.07 8.57 -12.44
N LEU A 204 -12.17 9.50 -13.40
CA LEU A 204 -11.06 10.39 -13.73
C LEU A 204 -10.69 11.33 -12.58
N VAL A 205 -11.67 11.87 -11.84
CA VAL A 205 -11.40 12.68 -10.66
C VAL A 205 -10.65 11.86 -9.61
N ILE A 206 -11.11 10.65 -9.32
CA ILE A 206 -10.43 9.72 -8.40
C ILE A 206 -9.01 9.41 -8.89
N SER A 207 -8.84 9.16 -10.20
CA SER A 207 -7.55 8.88 -10.82
C SER A 207 -6.55 10.05 -10.66
N VAL A 208 -7.01 11.29 -10.80
CA VAL A 208 -6.18 12.50 -10.61
C VAL A 208 -5.76 12.64 -9.15
N LEU A 209 -6.67 12.38 -8.20
CA LEU A 209 -6.37 12.43 -6.76
C LEU A 209 -5.35 11.35 -6.36
N ILE A 210 -5.56 10.12 -6.83
CA ILE A 210 -4.63 9.01 -6.58
C ILE A 210 -3.27 9.27 -7.23
N GLY A 211 -3.25 9.77 -8.47
CA GLY A 211 -2.03 10.15 -9.17
C GLY A 211 -1.26 11.26 -8.44
N THR A 212 -1.98 12.24 -7.88
CA THR A 212 -1.39 13.29 -7.02
C THR A 212 -0.65 12.67 -5.82
N SER A 213 -1.28 11.73 -5.11
CA SER A 213 -0.63 11.05 -3.99
C SER A 213 0.57 10.21 -4.44
N TYR A 214 0.54 9.59 -5.61
CA TYR A 214 1.71 8.87 -6.15
C TYR A 214 2.91 9.81 -6.34
N GLY A 215 2.69 10.95 -7.02
CA GLY A 215 3.75 11.92 -7.25
C GLY A 215 4.38 12.41 -5.95
N LEU A 216 3.57 12.66 -4.92
CA LEU A 216 4.05 13.08 -3.59
C LEU A 216 4.80 11.97 -2.84
N LEU A 217 4.34 10.72 -2.92
CA LEU A 217 4.92 9.58 -2.21
C LEU A 217 6.21 9.04 -2.86
N PHE A 218 6.30 9.10 -4.19
CA PHE A 218 7.37 8.45 -4.95
C PHE A 218 8.24 9.42 -5.74
N TYR A 219 8.25 10.69 -5.33
CA TYR A 219 9.03 11.73 -5.98
C TYR A 219 10.52 11.33 -6.17
N ARG A 220 10.90 11.12 -7.44
CA ARG A 220 12.27 10.76 -7.89
C ARG A 220 12.85 9.50 -7.23
N LYS A 221 12.03 8.48 -6.98
CA LYS A 221 12.50 7.25 -6.34
C LYS A 221 13.08 6.21 -7.27
N ALA A 222 12.54 6.05 -8.48
CA ALA A 222 13.13 5.16 -9.46
C ALA A 222 14.20 5.87 -10.31
N SER A 223 15.21 5.09 -10.70
CA SER A 223 16.20 5.50 -11.71
C SER A 223 15.88 4.94 -13.09
N SER A 224 14.92 4.04 -13.21
CA SER A 224 14.58 3.35 -14.47
C SER A 224 13.06 3.16 -14.61
N TYR A 225 12.59 3.06 -15.85
CA TYR A 225 11.20 2.71 -16.14
C TYR A 225 10.79 1.39 -15.48
N ALA A 226 11.67 0.38 -15.46
CA ALA A 226 11.37 -0.91 -14.84
C ALA A 226 11.12 -0.78 -13.33
N ALA A 227 11.94 -0.01 -12.62
CA ALA A 227 11.75 0.23 -11.19
C ALA A 227 10.48 1.07 -10.93
N GLU A 228 10.19 2.07 -11.76
CA GLU A 228 8.98 2.87 -11.63
C GLU A 228 7.71 2.04 -11.94
N ILE A 229 7.75 1.16 -12.94
CA ILE A 229 6.65 0.22 -13.21
C ILE A 229 6.42 -0.68 -12.00
N GLY A 230 7.48 -1.21 -11.37
CA GLY A 230 7.37 -2.00 -10.15
C GLY A 230 6.68 -1.25 -9.00
N LEU A 231 7.06 0.02 -8.80
CA LEU A 231 6.39 0.95 -7.88
C LEU A 231 4.92 1.14 -8.22
N GLY A 232 4.63 1.40 -9.50
CA GLY A 232 3.28 1.56 -10.02
C GLY A 232 2.41 0.33 -9.79
N LEU A 233 2.93 -0.88 -10.01
CA LEU A 233 2.21 -2.13 -9.80
C LEU A 233 1.88 -2.35 -8.32
N VAL A 234 2.83 -2.15 -7.41
CA VAL A 234 2.54 -2.22 -5.95
C VAL A 234 1.52 -1.18 -5.55
N TYR A 235 1.62 0.04 -6.09
CA TYR A 235 0.68 1.10 -5.76
C TYR A 235 -0.72 0.85 -6.33
N GLY A 236 -0.82 0.30 -7.54
CA GLY A 236 -2.08 -0.16 -8.12
C GLY A 236 -2.71 -1.25 -7.26
N TRP A 237 -1.93 -2.25 -6.88
CA TRP A 237 -2.39 -3.31 -5.99
C TRP A 237 -2.83 -2.78 -4.61
N PHE A 238 -2.10 -1.84 -4.03
CA PHE A 238 -2.50 -1.13 -2.82
C PHE A 238 -3.89 -0.49 -2.97
N TRP A 239 -4.11 0.25 -4.06
CA TRP A 239 -5.40 0.89 -4.33
C TRP A 239 -6.52 -0.10 -4.69
N TRP A 240 -6.19 -1.29 -5.16
CA TRP A 240 -7.20 -2.34 -5.28
C TRP A 240 -7.69 -2.79 -3.90
N VAL A 241 -6.77 -3.04 -2.95
CA VAL A 241 -7.14 -3.42 -1.57
C VAL A 241 -7.82 -2.27 -0.82
N LEU A 242 -7.22 -1.08 -0.84
CA LEU A 242 -7.74 0.09 -0.14
C LEU A 242 -8.98 0.65 -0.84
N GLY A 243 -8.90 0.90 -2.14
CA GLY A 243 -9.95 1.53 -2.92
C GLY A 243 -11.11 0.57 -3.20
N ALA A 244 -10.90 -0.40 -4.09
CA ALA A 244 -11.99 -1.24 -4.59
C ALA A 244 -12.57 -2.20 -3.54
N VAL A 245 -11.71 -2.86 -2.76
CA VAL A 245 -12.14 -3.88 -1.79
C VAL A 245 -12.66 -3.24 -0.49
N THR A 246 -12.19 -2.04 -0.13
CA THR A 246 -12.48 -1.47 1.21
C THR A 246 -13.24 -0.13 1.14
N LEU A 247 -12.69 0.91 0.56
CA LEU A 247 -13.29 2.25 0.57
C LEU A 247 -14.54 2.33 -0.31
N PHE A 248 -14.55 1.65 -1.46
CA PHE A 248 -15.67 1.69 -2.39
C PHE A 248 -16.99 1.23 -1.77
N PRO A 249 -17.10 0.04 -1.13
CA PRO A 249 -18.32 -0.34 -0.42
C PRO A 249 -18.64 0.62 0.75
N LEU A 250 -17.63 1.11 1.50
CA LEU A 250 -17.86 2.08 2.58
C LEU A 250 -18.49 3.38 2.07
N LEU A 251 -18.01 3.92 0.94
CA LEU A 251 -18.55 5.12 0.31
C LEU A 251 -19.98 4.92 -0.21
N LEU A 252 -20.32 3.69 -0.62
CA LEU A 252 -21.69 3.30 -0.97
C LEU A 252 -22.55 2.92 0.23
N ARG A 253 -22.02 3.01 1.46
CA ARG A 253 -22.67 2.57 2.70
C ARG A 253 -23.07 1.09 2.68
N GLN A 254 -22.28 0.28 1.99
CA GLN A 254 -22.40 -1.17 1.96
C GLN A 254 -21.41 -1.80 2.94
N PRO A 255 -21.71 -2.99 3.49
CA PRO A 255 -20.74 -3.73 4.28
C PRO A 255 -19.46 -4.01 3.48
N VAL A 256 -18.31 -3.89 4.13
CA VAL A 256 -17.04 -4.34 3.56
C VAL A 256 -16.99 -5.86 3.63
N ASP A 257 -16.86 -6.50 2.48
CA ASP A 257 -16.76 -7.96 2.39
C ASP A 257 -15.33 -8.39 2.04
N TRP A 258 -14.54 -8.68 3.07
CA TRP A 258 -13.20 -9.25 2.91
C TRP A 258 -13.21 -10.78 2.79
N SER A 259 -14.38 -11.42 2.80
CA SER A 259 -14.46 -12.88 2.64
C SER A 259 -13.86 -13.33 1.31
N LEU A 260 -13.55 -14.62 1.20
CA LEU A 260 -13.08 -15.20 -0.06
C LEU A 260 -14.05 -14.91 -1.22
N ALA A 261 -15.37 -14.99 -0.97
CA ALA A 261 -16.39 -14.70 -1.97
C ALA A 261 -16.38 -13.24 -2.40
N GLY A 262 -16.32 -12.31 -1.44
CA GLY A 262 -16.24 -10.87 -1.69
C GLY A 262 -15.02 -10.49 -2.53
N VAL A 263 -13.84 -10.93 -2.11
CA VAL A 263 -12.57 -10.69 -2.82
C VAL A 263 -12.59 -11.29 -4.23
N THR A 264 -13.11 -12.52 -4.38
CA THR A 264 -13.21 -13.19 -5.69
C THR A 264 -14.16 -12.42 -6.63
N SER A 265 -15.26 -11.87 -6.12
CA SER A 265 -16.23 -11.13 -6.93
C SER A 265 -15.66 -9.82 -7.50
N ILE A 266 -14.71 -9.19 -6.80
CA ILE A 266 -14.07 -7.93 -7.18
C ILE A 266 -12.76 -8.17 -7.94
N TYR A 267 -12.26 -9.40 -7.96
CA TYR A 267 -10.98 -9.79 -8.58
C TYR A 267 -10.78 -9.27 -10.02
N PRO A 268 -11.77 -9.29 -10.94
CA PRO A 268 -11.56 -8.76 -12.30
C PRO A 268 -11.09 -7.29 -12.33
N SER A 269 -11.44 -6.49 -11.31
CA SER A 269 -11.00 -5.09 -11.21
C SER A 269 -9.52 -4.92 -10.84
N LEU A 270 -8.85 -5.98 -10.34
CA LEU A 270 -7.41 -5.96 -10.03
C LEU A 270 -6.58 -5.65 -11.27
N VAL A 271 -6.92 -6.26 -12.41
CA VAL A 271 -6.25 -6.00 -13.69
C VAL A 271 -6.28 -4.51 -14.03
N GLY A 272 -7.43 -3.88 -13.83
CA GLY A 272 -7.60 -2.45 -14.04
C GLY A 272 -6.73 -1.58 -13.12
N HIS A 273 -6.61 -1.95 -11.85
CA HIS A 273 -5.74 -1.26 -10.90
C HIS A 273 -4.25 -1.44 -11.20
N LEU A 274 -3.84 -2.63 -11.66
CA LEU A 274 -2.45 -2.88 -12.07
C LEU A 274 -2.09 -2.08 -13.32
N LEU A 275 -2.99 -2.05 -14.32
CA LEU A 275 -2.82 -1.22 -15.52
C LEU A 275 -2.82 0.28 -15.18
N TYR A 276 -3.70 0.71 -14.27
CA TYR A 276 -3.70 2.06 -13.73
C TYR A 276 -2.33 2.43 -13.16
N GLY A 277 -1.83 1.60 -12.24
CA GLY A 277 -0.56 1.83 -11.55
C GLY A 277 0.64 1.84 -12.51
N ALA A 278 0.69 0.88 -13.45
CA ALA A 278 1.74 0.82 -14.46
C ALA A 278 1.71 2.04 -15.41
N GLY A 279 0.53 2.43 -15.90
CA GLY A 279 0.37 3.60 -16.78
C GLY A 279 0.73 4.91 -16.09
N LEU A 280 0.27 5.09 -14.85
CA LEU A 280 0.62 6.20 -13.98
C LEU A 280 2.14 6.32 -13.84
N ALA A 281 2.80 5.23 -13.45
CA ALA A 281 4.25 5.16 -13.27
C ALA A 281 5.03 5.49 -14.54
N VAL A 282 4.67 4.88 -15.67
CA VAL A 282 5.37 5.12 -16.95
C VAL A 282 5.28 6.58 -17.36
N PHE A 283 4.07 7.16 -17.30
CA PHE A 283 3.87 8.53 -17.74
C PHE A 283 4.51 9.54 -16.77
N TYR A 284 4.46 9.26 -15.46
CA TYR A 284 5.18 10.03 -14.46
C TYR A 284 6.70 10.02 -14.73
N GLN A 285 7.30 8.85 -14.95
CA GLN A 285 8.72 8.70 -15.24
C GLN A 285 9.14 9.39 -16.53
N PHE A 286 8.27 9.37 -17.55
CA PHE A 286 8.47 10.08 -18.80
C PHE A 286 8.57 11.59 -18.58
N LEU A 287 7.61 12.18 -17.86
CA LEU A 287 7.63 13.62 -17.54
C LEU A 287 8.83 14.00 -16.65
N ALA A 288 9.14 13.17 -15.66
CA ALA A 288 10.29 13.39 -14.78
C ALA A 288 11.61 13.42 -15.56
N ARG A 289 11.82 12.51 -16.51
CA ARG A 289 13.02 12.50 -17.37
C ARG A 289 13.08 13.70 -18.29
N ARG A 290 11.95 14.03 -18.93
CA ARG A 290 11.86 15.18 -19.84
C ARG A 290 12.27 16.47 -19.14
N TYR A 291 11.84 16.65 -17.88
CA TYR A 291 12.21 17.79 -17.06
C TYR A 291 13.71 17.81 -16.71
N ASP A 292 14.27 16.67 -16.30
CA ASP A 292 15.70 16.55 -15.96
C ASP A 292 16.60 16.86 -17.20
N ASP A 293 16.14 16.50 -18.40
CA ASP A 293 16.82 16.81 -19.67
C ASP A 293 16.78 18.32 -20.00
N GLU A 294 15.66 19.02 -19.77
CA GLU A 294 15.50 20.46 -20.06
C GLU A 294 16.41 21.35 -19.22
N LEU A 295 16.62 20.97 -17.95
CA LEU A 295 17.48 21.74 -17.05
C LEU A 295 18.98 21.50 -17.31
N GLY A 296 19.36 20.58 -18.21
CA GLY A 296 20.75 20.15 -18.41
C GLY A 296 21.36 19.48 -17.16
N ASP A 297 20.53 19.14 -16.18
CA ASP A 297 20.90 18.71 -14.84
C ASP A 297 21.28 17.23 -14.79
N GLY A 298 21.01 16.48 -15.87
CA GLY A 298 21.50 15.11 -16.08
C GLY A 298 23.03 14.97 -15.92
N ARG A 299 23.80 16.05 -16.19
CA ARG A 299 25.27 16.09 -15.98
C ARG A 299 25.71 16.51 -14.57
N ARG A 300 24.87 17.22 -13.80
CA ARG A 300 25.14 17.64 -12.41
C ARG A 300 24.77 16.54 -11.43
N TRP A 301 23.64 15.87 -11.62
CA TRP A 301 23.25 14.72 -10.78
C TRP A 301 24.16 13.51 -10.96
N GLY A 302 24.63 13.27 -12.20
CA GLY A 302 25.68 12.27 -12.47
C GLY A 302 27.00 12.58 -11.75
N ARG A 303 27.41 13.86 -11.72
CA ARG A 303 28.64 14.30 -11.04
C ARG A 303 28.53 14.35 -9.51
N GLN A 304 27.36 14.71 -8.96
CA GLN A 304 27.13 14.70 -7.51
C GLN A 304 27.02 13.26 -6.99
N ARG A 305 26.50 12.33 -7.80
CA ARG A 305 26.63 10.87 -7.57
C ARG A 305 28.08 10.42 -7.54
N SER A 306 28.91 10.80 -8.52
CA SER A 306 30.34 10.41 -8.58
C SER A 306 31.22 11.05 -7.50
N ARG A 307 30.82 12.17 -6.89
CA ARG A 307 31.58 12.82 -5.81
C ARG A 307 31.16 12.38 -4.40
N GLY A 308 29.96 11.82 -4.24
CA GLY A 308 29.50 11.21 -2.99
C GLY A 308 29.62 9.68 -2.94
N SER A 309 29.95 9.05 -4.07
CA SER A 309 29.99 7.58 -4.24
C SER A 309 31.18 6.87 -3.60
N ASP A 310 32.19 7.61 -3.13
CA ASP A 310 33.34 6.99 -2.47
C ASP A 310 33.08 6.69 -0.98
N ILE A 311 31.98 7.19 -0.39
CA ILE A 311 31.68 7.00 1.05
C ILE A 311 30.33 6.28 1.29
N ALA A 312 29.42 6.21 0.32
CA ALA A 312 28.17 5.47 0.47
C ALA A 312 27.86 4.65 -0.78
N MET A 313 28.07 3.33 -0.69
CA MET A 313 27.60 2.34 -1.64
C MET A 313 26.15 2.65 -2.04
N ALA A 314 25.95 3.05 -3.30
CA ALA A 314 24.64 3.40 -3.85
C ALA A 314 23.73 2.16 -3.93
N ARG A 315 23.14 1.78 -2.80
CA ARG A 315 22.05 0.80 -2.78
C ARG A 315 20.82 1.46 -3.43
N PRO A 316 20.15 0.79 -4.40
CA PRO A 316 18.84 1.26 -4.84
C PRO A 316 17.92 1.36 -3.61
N ARG A 317 17.33 2.54 -3.38
CA ARG A 317 16.54 2.87 -2.18
C ARG A 317 15.27 2.02 -2.01
N VAL A 318 14.82 1.36 -3.08
CA VAL A 318 13.90 0.23 -2.98
C VAL A 318 14.38 -0.83 -3.97
N LEU A 319 14.78 -1.99 -3.46
CA LEU A 319 15.36 -3.05 -4.26
C LEU A 319 14.30 -3.64 -5.21
N PRO A 320 14.62 -3.92 -6.50
CA PRO A 320 13.72 -4.62 -7.42
C PRO A 320 13.10 -5.90 -6.85
N ALA A 321 13.81 -6.56 -5.94
CA ALA A 321 13.36 -7.75 -5.22
C ALA A 321 12.13 -7.49 -4.33
N VAL A 322 11.99 -6.30 -3.75
CA VAL A 322 10.87 -5.96 -2.83
C VAL A 322 9.54 -5.91 -3.60
N TRP A 323 9.55 -5.48 -4.87
CA TRP A 323 8.33 -5.51 -5.69
C TRP A 323 7.89 -6.94 -5.98
N LEU A 324 8.83 -7.81 -6.32
CA LEU A 324 8.53 -9.21 -6.64
C LEU A 324 8.00 -9.94 -5.41
N THR A 325 8.57 -9.70 -4.22
CA THR A 325 8.11 -10.33 -2.98
C THR A 325 6.76 -9.83 -2.49
N ILE A 326 6.30 -8.66 -2.95
CA ILE A 326 4.98 -8.12 -2.60
C ILE A 326 3.93 -8.47 -3.66
N VAL A 327 4.23 -8.16 -4.93
CA VAL A 327 3.29 -8.29 -6.04
C VAL A 327 3.04 -9.74 -6.38
N ILE A 328 4.08 -10.59 -6.42
CA ILE A 328 3.89 -12.00 -6.82
C ILE A 328 3.01 -12.71 -5.78
N PRO A 329 3.32 -12.71 -4.47
CA PRO A 329 2.42 -13.34 -3.51
C PRO A 329 1.07 -12.63 -3.42
N GLY A 330 1.04 -11.29 -3.50
CA GLY A 330 -0.20 -10.50 -3.45
C GLY A 330 -1.17 -10.75 -4.61
N ILE A 331 -0.68 -11.23 -5.75
CA ILE A 331 -1.49 -11.63 -6.92
C ILE A 331 -1.72 -13.15 -6.95
N VAL A 332 -0.69 -13.94 -6.69
CA VAL A 332 -0.72 -15.41 -6.76
C VAL A 332 -1.62 -15.99 -5.67
N VAL A 333 -1.57 -15.46 -4.45
CA VAL A 333 -2.41 -15.96 -3.36
C VAL A 333 -3.90 -15.81 -3.71
N PRO A 334 -4.43 -14.61 -4.04
CA PRO A 334 -5.82 -14.49 -4.50
C PRO A 334 -6.18 -15.35 -5.73
N LEU A 335 -5.25 -15.53 -6.69
CA LEU A 335 -5.46 -16.39 -7.86
C LEU A 335 -5.63 -17.86 -7.50
N LEU A 336 -4.74 -18.41 -6.66
CA LEU A 336 -4.81 -19.79 -6.20
C LEU A 336 -6.10 -20.04 -5.41
N LEU A 337 -6.54 -19.04 -4.66
CA LEU A 337 -7.76 -19.07 -3.87
C LEU A 337 -9.04 -19.05 -4.73
N ALA A 338 -9.04 -18.27 -5.81
CA ALA A 338 -10.16 -18.20 -6.76
C ALA A 338 -10.24 -19.44 -7.68
N TRP A 339 -9.12 -20.14 -7.90
CA TRP A 339 -9.07 -21.33 -8.76
C TRP A 339 -9.45 -22.63 -8.02
N GLY A 340 -9.08 -22.79 -6.75
CA GLY A 340 -9.38 -23.98 -5.95
C GLY A 340 -10.83 -24.14 -5.47
N GLY A 341 -11.75 -23.24 -5.88
CA GLY A 341 -13.17 -23.28 -5.55
C GLY A 341 -14.07 -23.86 -6.66
N ARG A 342 -13.50 -24.53 -7.67
CA ARG A 342 -14.24 -25.24 -8.73
C ARG A 342 -14.21 -26.74 -8.54
#